data_AF-A0A176Z4Y7-F1
#
_entry.id   AF-A0A176Z4Y7-F1
#
_cell.length_a   1.000
_cell.length_b   1.000
_cell.length_c   1.000
_cell.angle_alpha   90.00
_cell.angle_beta   90.00
_cell.angle_gamma   90.00
#
_symmetry.space_group_name_H-M   'P 1'
#
loop_
_entity.id
_entity.type
_entity.pdbx_description
1 polymer ?
#
loop_
_entity_poly.entity_id
_entity_poly.type
_entity_poly.pdbx_seq_one_letter_code
_entity_poly.pdbx_strand_id
1 'polypeptide(L)'
;MTHVTLRSEFETLIDPYAPVAQVGTGFDFTEGPIWHPVDHYLLFSDMPGDVRRRWDARRGVVEVKRPSNKCNGMTYDAELNLIVCEHATSSLVRERPDGLREVLASHFQGQELNSPNDVCVHSSGAIYFSDPWYGRMPVYGVERPRQLGFQGVYRVVPGGEPKLVVDRNLFDQPNGLCFSPDEKLLYVNDTVQALIRVFDVDGDGSLSNARVFASGIRSELEPGVPDGMKCDQHGNVWVTAPGGVWVYSPRGELLGKVRVPELVANLAWGGPDFRTLYLTSTHSVYAIPIKAGPRHEPYMSGKRGSGTAAAGSAPAAPILADGEMRLDPERCAMIIQDLQNDVIMDGGAFAESGAPGHARQQHVVENVRRLAETARARGVAIIHVWFVVEPGAPGVTLNAPLFEGLVDAKAMIRGSWGAAPVSGLEPRPGDFVVEKMRMSAWEGTRLETILKATGRDMIINTGAWTNMSVEHTARTGADKGYFMIVPEDCCSTMNADWHNASINFAMQNVAVVTRADAVIRALG
;
A
#
# COMPACT_ATOMS: atom_id res chain seq x y z
N MET A 1 -0.46 -27.93 16.56
CA MET A 1 -0.79 -28.81 15.42
C MET A 1 0.42 -28.81 14.51
N THR A 2 0.92 -29.98 14.10
CA THR A 2 2.12 -30.08 13.24
C THR A 2 1.71 -30.33 11.79
N HIS A 3 2.45 -29.76 10.85
CA HIS A 3 2.28 -30.07 9.44
C HIS A 3 2.74 -31.49 9.13
N VAL A 4 2.23 -32.08 8.04
CA VAL A 4 2.51 -33.48 7.68
C VAL A 4 3.50 -33.53 6.54
N THR A 5 4.73 -33.96 6.83
CA THR A 5 5.73 -34.30 5.82
C THR A 5 5.42 -35.70 5.25
N LEU A 6 5.24 -35.81 3.94
CA LEU A 6 5.20 -37.12 3.24
C LEU A 6 6.49 -37.38 2.46
N ARG A 7 7.19 -36.30 2.07
CA ARG A 7 8.46 -36.32 1.37
C ARG A 7 9.36 -35.19 1.89
N SER A 8 10.67 -35.45 1.98
CA SER A 8 11.65 -34.52 2.57
C SER A 8 11.67 -33.13 1.92
N GLU A 9 11.34 -33.04 0.65
CA GLU A 9 11.28 -31.80 -0.13
C GLU A 9 10.29 -30.80 0.48
N PHE A 10 9.21 -31.27 1.13
CA PHE A 10 8.25 -30.43 1.82
C PHE A 10 8.89 -29.56 2.91
N GLU A 11 9.90 -30.09 3.62
CA GLU A 11 10.55 -29.39 4.73
C GLU A 11 11.47 -28.25 4.24
N THR A 12 11.79 -28.24 2.95
CA THR A 12 12.49 -27.10 2.31
C THR A 12 11.54 -25.94 2.04
N LEU A 13 10.23 -26.20 1.97
CA LEU A 13 9.19 -25.23 1.64
C LEU A 13 8.58 -24.57 2.88
N ILE A 14 8.49 -25.31 3.98
CA ILE A 14 7.94 -24.86 5.26
C ILE A 14 8.60 -25.62 6.41
N ASP A 15 8.69 -25.00 7.59
CA ASP A 15 9.04 -25.74 8.81
C ASP A 15 7.82 -26.60 9.24
N PRO A 16 7.95 -27.93 9.43
CA PRO A 16 6.84 -28.76 9.89
C PRO A 16 6.19 -28.30 11.22
N TYR A 17 6.92 -27.51 12.00
CA TYR A 17 6.48 -26.93 13.28
C TYR A 17 6.15 -25.44 13.19
N ALA A 18 6.08 -24.86 11.98
CA ALA A 18 5.69 -23.47 11.78
C ALA A 18 4.37 -23.16 12.50
N PRO A 19 4.30 -22.06 13.28
CA PRO A 19 3.09 -21.71 14.01
C PRO A 19 1.99 -21.24 13.04
N VAL A 20 0.75 -21.61 13.35
CA VAL A 20 -0.44 -21.15 12.63
C VAL A 20 -1.09 -20.04 13.46
N ALA A 21 -0.89 -18.79 13.06
CA ALA A 21 -1.40 -17.63 13.78
C ALA A 21 -2.75 -17.17 13.21
N GLN A 22 -3.77 -17.02 14.04
CA GLN A 22 -5.04 -16.41 13.63
C GLN A 22 -4.88 -14.88 13.65
N VAL A 23 -5.07 -14.22 12.50
CA VAL A 23 -4.88 -12.77 12.36
C VAL A 23 -6.21 -12.00 12.29
N GLY A 24 -7.32 -12.71 12.11
CA GLY A 24 -8.68 -12.17 12.18
C GLY A 24 -9.70 -13.30 12.27
N THR A 25 -10.86 -13.04 12.87
CA THR A 25 -11.97 -13.99 13.00
C THR A 25 -13.33 -13.27 13.11
N GLY A 26 -14.43 -14.03 13.09
CA GLY A 26 -15.80 -13.52 13.18
C GLY A 26 -16.43 -13.19 11.83
N PHE A 27 -15.95 -13.82 10.76
CA PHE A 27 -16.47 -13.64 9.39
C PHE A 27 -17.50 -14.73 9.04
N ASP A 28 -18.26 -14.53 7.96
CA ASP A 28 -19.23 -15.53 7.52
C ASP A 28 -18.58 -16.60 6.64
N PHE A 29 -17.84 -16.17 5.61
CA PHE A 29 -17.01 -17.05 4.76
C PHE A 29 -15.96 -16.22 4.04
N THR A 30 -14.69 -16.47 4.35
CA THR A 30 -13.56 -15.70 3.83
C THR A 30 -12.98 -16.30 2.56
N GLU A 31 -12.65 -15.44 1.59
CA GLU A 31 -12.19 -15.83 0.25
C GLU A 31 -11.19 -14.85 -0.36
N GLY A 32 -10.57 -15.26 -1.47
CA GLY A 32 -9.80 -14.42 -2.38
C GLY A 32 -8.74 -13.53 -1.71
N PRO A 33 -7.86 -14.05 -0.82
CA PRO A 33 -6.81 -13.25 -0.23
C PRO A 33 -5.84 -12.75 -1.30
N ILE A 34 -5.44 -11.48 -1.22
CA ILE A 34 -4.39 -10.91 -2.06
C ILE A 34 -3.57 -9.89 -1.29
N TRP A 35 -2.25 -10.05 -1.32
CA TRP A 35 -1.33 -9.12 -0.66
C TRP A 35 -1.00 -7.95 -1.58
N HIS A 36 -1.13 -6.73 -1.08
CA HIS A 36 -0.69 -5.54 -1.78
C HIS A 36 0.82 -5.34 -1.58
N PRO A 37 1.65 -5.42 -2.65
CA PRO A 37 3.10 -5.51 -2.54
C PRO A 37 3.77 -4.25 -2.00
N VAL A 38 3.17 -3.07 -2.22
CA VAL A 38 3.74 -1.77 -1.85
C VAL A 38 3.22 -1.30 -0.48
N ASP A 39 1.91 -1.19 -0.33
CA ASP A 39 1.27 -0.70 0.90
C ASP A 39 1.17 -1.74 2.03
N HIS A 40 1.65 -2.98 1.81
CA HIS A 40 1.77 -4.04 2.80
C HIS A 40 0.50 -4.33 3.61
N TYR A 41 -0.60 -4.59 2.91
CA TYR A 41 -1.84 -5.07 3.50
C TYR A 41 -2.39 -6.26 2.72
N LEU A 42 -3.17 -7.09 3.39
CA LEU A 42 -3.95 -8.18 2.79
C LEU A 42 -5.37 -7.69 2.51
N LEU A 43 -5.85 -7.80 1.28
CA LEU A 43 -7.29 -7.80 1.01
C LEU A 43 -7.81 -9.22 1.03
N PHE A 44 -9.05 -9.39 1.48
CA PHE A 44 -9.79 -10.64 1.35
C PHE A 44 -11.29 -10.32 1.35
N SER A 45 -12.08 -11.25 0.81
CA SER A 45 -13.52 -11.15 0.83
C SER A 45 -14.11 -11.82 2.06
N ASP A 46 -15.18 -11.26 2.60
CA ASP A 46 -16.12 -11.87 3.55
C ASP A 46 -17.47 -11.92 2.82
N MET A 47 -17.59 -12.93 1.97
CA MET A 47 -18.42 -12.91 0.75
C MET A 47 -19.93 -13.04 1.02
N PRO A 48 -20.41 -13.91 1.92
CA PRO A 48 -21.83 -13.97 2.27
C PRO A 48 -22.34 -12.63 2.82
N GLY A 49 -21.52 -11.97 3.64
CA GLY A 49 -21.78 -10.64 4.20
C GLY A 49 -21.68 -9.49 3.19
N ASP A 50 -21.25 -9.75 1.95
CA ASP A 50 -21.02 -8.77 0.89
C ASP A 50 -20.02 -7.66 1.28
N VAL A 51 -18.89 -8.09 1.83
CA VAL A 51 -17.85 -7.21 2.34
C VAL A 51 -16.48 -7.55 1.76
N ARG A 52 -15.73 -6.51 1.38
CA ARG A 52 -14.28 -6.63 1.25
C ARG A 52 -13.61 -6.12 2.52
N ARG A 53 -12.72 -6.93 3.05
CA ARG A 53 -11.93 -6.65 4.25
C ARG A 53 -10.49 -6.35 3.87
N ARG A 54 -9.82 -5.62 4.75
CA ARG A 54 -8.37 -5.39 4.71
C ARG A 54 -7.78 -5.76 6.06
N TRP A 55 -6.64 -6.43 6.05
CA TRP A 55 -5.82 -6.65 7.23
C TRP A 55 -4.44 -6.02 7.04
N ASP A 56 -3.97 -5.29 8.05
CA ASP A 56 -2.55 -4.93 8.18
C ASP A 56 -2.11 -5.01 9.64
N ALA A 57 -0.80 -5.16 9.85
CA ALA A 57 -0.23 -5.35 11.19
C ALA A 57 -0.49 -4.18 12.15
N ARG A 58 -0.80 -2.97 11.64
CA ARG A 58 -1.01 -1.78 12.47
C ARG A 58 -2.46 -1.67 12.94
N ARG A 59 -3.42 -1.98 12.07
CA ARG A 59 -4.85 -1.75 12.31
C ARG A 59 -5.65 -3.02 12.60
N GLY A 60 -5.08 -4.19 12.34
CA GLY A 60 -5.85 -5.43 12.32
C GLY A 60 -6.81 -5.46 11.13
N VAL A 61 -7.93 -6.17 11.27
CA VAL A 61 -8.95 -6.27 10.22
C VAL A 61 -9.90 -5.07 10.24
N VAL A 62 -10.11 -4.46 9.07
CA VAL A 62 -11.11 -3.41 8.84
C VAL A 62 -11.96 -3.70 7.61
N GLU A 63 -13.18 -3.17 7.58
CA GLU A 63 -14.02 -3.13 6.38
C GLU A 63 -13.52 -2.04 5.42
N VAL A 64 -13.39 -2.36 4.12
CA VAL A 64 -12.95 -1.39 3.10
C VAL A 64 -13.96 -1.19 1.97
N LYS A 65 -14.92 -2.11 1.79
CA LYS A 65 -15.97 -1.95 0.77
C LYS A 65 -17.24 -2.74 1.12
N ARG A 66 -18.39 -2.05 1.06
CA ARG A 66 -19.74 -2.60 1.12
C ARG A 66 -20.71 -1.70 0.33
N PRO A 67 -21.54 -2.22 -0.58
CA PRO A 67 -21.49 -3.60 -1.08
C PRO A 67 -20.19 -3.86 -1.86
N SER A 68 -19.69 -5.09 -1.76
CA SER A 68 -18.55 -5.59 -2.51
C SER A 68 -18.94 -6.33 -3.80
N ASN A 69 -20.25 -6.43 -4.07
CA ASN A 69 -20.86 -7.26 -5.11
C ASN A 69 -20.62 -8.77 -4.91
N LYS A 70 -20.56 -9.21 -3.65
CA LYS A 70 -20.15 -10.55 -3.23
C LYS A 70 -18.85 -10.91 -3.94
N CYS A 71 -17.82 -10.07 -3.78
CA CYS A 71 -16.53 -10.33 -4.39
C CYS A 71 -15.98 -11.68 -3.92
N ASN A 72 -15.26 -12.37 -4.78
CA ASN A 72 -14.66 -13.67 -4.46
C ASN A 72 -13.15 -13.58 -4.69
N GLY A 73 -12.60 -14.32 -5.65
CA GLY A 73 -11.20 -14.28 -6.03
C GLY A 73 -10.76 -12.88 -6.49
N MET A 74 -9.55 -12.52 -6.08
CA MET A 74 -8.93 -11.25 -6.37
C MET A 74 -7.46 -11.43 -6.74
N THR A 75 -6.98 -10.58 -7.63
CA THR A 75 -5.55 -10.43 -7.92
C THR A 75 -5.27 -9.00 -8.37
N TYR A 76 -4.01 -8.63 -8.54
CA TYR A 76 -3.64 -7.36 -9.15
C TYR A 76 -3.08 -7.58 -10.56
N ASP A 77 -3.32 -6.63 -11.47
CA ASP A 77 -2.52 -6.53 -12.68
C ASP A 77 -1.16 -5.85 -12.39
N ALA A 78 -0.31 -5.76 -13.41
CA ALA A 78 1.05 -5.21 -13.27
C ALA A 78 1.07 -3.73 -12.84
N GLU A 79 -0.04 -3.01 -13.01
CA GLU A 79 -0.18 -1.60 -12.63
C GLU A 79 -0.81 -1.42 -11.24
N LEU A 80 -1.03 -2.52 -10.52
CA LEU A 80 -1.74 -2.57 -9.24
C LEU A 80 -3.20 -2.14 -9.33
N ASN A 81 -3.85 -2.30 -10.49
CA ASN A 81 -5.31 -2.30 -10.51
C ASN A 81 -5.81 -3.64 -9.98
N LEU A 82 -6.80 -3.60 -9.10
CA LEU A 82 -7.37 -4.79 -8.48
C LEU A 82 -8.36 -5.44 -9.44
N ILE A 83 -8.07 -6.68 -9.85
CA ILE A 83 -8.96 -7.51 -10.63
C ILE A 83 -9.81 -8.35 -9.68
N VAL A 84 -11.13 -8.32 -9.85
CA VAL A 84 -12.09 -8.88 -8.91
C VAL A 84 -13.12 -9.74 -9.65
N CYS A 85 -13.31 -10.95 -9.16
CA CYS A 85 -14.44 -11.81 -9.48
C CYS A 85 -15.66 -11.40 -8.64
N GLU A 86 -16.78 -11.03 -9.26
CA GLU A 86 -18.00 -10.62 -8.56
C GLU A 86 -19.16 -11.60 -8.83
N HIS A 87 -19.63 -12.29 -7.78
CA HIS A 87 -20.75 -13.23 -7.91
C HIS A 87 -22.10 -12.53 -8.13
N ALA A 88 -22.33 -11.39 -7.46
CA ALA A 88 -23.63 -10.72 -7.50
C ALA A 88 -23.95 -10.14 -8.89
N THR A 89 -22.92 -9.74 -9.63
CA THR A 89 -23.02 -9.10 -10.96
C THR A 89 -22.60 -10.01 -12.11
N SER A 90 -22.18 -11.26 -11.83
CA SER A 90 -21.63 -12.20 -12.81
C SER A 90 -20.55 -11.57 -13.71
N SER A 91 -19.65 -10.82 -13.09
CA SER A 91 -18.68 -10.02 -13.82
C SER A 91 -17.28 -10.21 -13.27
N LEU A 92 -16.30 -10.19 -14.17
CA LEU A 92 -14.92 -9.89 -13.87
C LEU A 92 -14.71 -8.39 -14.04
N VAL A 93 -14.18 -7.73 -13.03
CA VAL A 93 -14.01 -6.27 -13.04
C VAL A 93 -12.58 -5.87 -12.69
N ARG A 94 -12.18 -4.69 -13.15
CA ARG A 94 -10.97 -3.98 -12.73
C ARG A 94 -11.38 -2.80 -11.87
N GLU A 95 -10.84 -2.71 -10.67
CA GLU A 95 -10.94 -1.55 -9.78
C GLU A 95 -9.59 -0.85 -9.76
N ARG A 96 -9.57 0.39 -10.25
CA ARG A 96 -8.38 1.23 -10.27
C ARG A 96 -8.18 1.91 -8.91
N PRO A 97 -6.95 2.31 -8.54
CA PRO A 97 -6.68 3.03 -7.28
C PRO A 97 -7.46 4.34 -7.11
N ASP A 98 -7.91 4.97 -8.20
CA ASP A 98 -8.76 6.16 -8.19
C ASP A 98 -10.25 5.86 -7.90
N GLY A 99 -10.58 4.58 -7.70
CA GLY A 99 -11.94 4.09 -7.44
C GLY A 99 -12.74 3.77 -8.69
N LEU A 100 -12.19 3.97 -9.90
CA LEU A 100 -12.89 3.61 -11.13
C LEU A 100 -13.07 2.09 -11.24
N ARG A 101 -14.31 1.64 -11.44
CA ARG A 101 -14.66 0.24 -11.68
C ARG A 101 -15.01 0.04 -13.15
N GLU A 102 -14.24 -0.80 -13.82
CA GLU A 102 -14.40 -1.20 -15.23
C GLU A 102 -14.84 -2.67 -15.30
N VAL A 103 -15.85 -2.99 -16.12
CA VAL A 103 -16.24 -4.39 -16.39
C VAL A 103 -15.34 -4.93 -17.49
N LEU A 104 -14.57 -5.96 -17.19
CA LEU A 104 -13.68 -6.62 -18.15
C LEU A 104 -14.38 -7.74 -18.90
N ALA A 105 -15.26 -8.48 -18.23
CA ALA A 105 -16.09 -9.52 -18.83
C ALA A 105 -17.36 -9.71 -18.00
N SER A 106 -18.51 -9.79 -18.67
CA SER A 106 -19.80 -10.13 -18.04
C SER A 106 -20.62 -11.12 -18.87
N HIS A 107 -20.29 -11.27 -20.15
CA HIS A 107 -21.00 -12.13 -21.09
C HIS A 107 -20.01 -12.93 -21.95
N PHE A 108 -20.44 -14.10 -22.40
CA PHE A 108 -19.79 -14.88 -23.44
C PHE A 108 -20.82 -15.27 -24.49
N GLN A 109 -20.55 -14.96 -25.77
CA GLN A 109 -21.48 -15.22 -26.88
C GLN A 109 -22.90 -14.65 -26.63
N GLY A 110 -22.98 -13.48 -26.01
CA GLY A 110 -24.24 -12.80 -25.69
C GLY A 110 -25.01 -13.37 -24.49
N GLN A 111 -24.47 -14.41 -23.81
CA GLN A 111 -25.05 -14.98 -22.60
C GLN A 111 -24.25 -14.54 -21.38
N GLU A 112 -24.93 -14.19 -20.29
CA GLU A 112 -24.29 -13.81 -19.02
C GLU A 112 -23.40 -14.94 -18.49
N LEU A 113 -22.19 -14.62 -18.03
CA LEU A 113 -21.29 -15.55 -17.35
C LEU A 113 -21.98 -16.17 -16.13
N ASN A 114 -21.60 -17.38 -15.70
CA ASN A 114 -22.22 -18.00 -14.53
C ASN A 114 -21.96 -17.16 -13.27
N SER A 115 -20.72 -17.14 -12.78
CA SER A 115 -20.26 -16.35 -11.65
C SER A 115 -18.75 -16.52 -11.57
N PRO A 116 -17.96 -15.59 -12.15
CA PRO A 116 -16.51 -15.62 -12.04
C PRO A 116 -16.07 -15.85 -10.60
N ASN A 117 -15.12 -16.76 -10.37
CA ASN A 117 -14.85 -17.29 -9.03
C ASN A 117 -13.42 -17.03 -8.56
N ASP A 118 -12.41 -17.49 -9.29
CA ASP A 118 -11.00 -17.16 -9.05
C ASP A 118 -10.34 -16.62 -10.33
N VAL A 119 -9.22 -15.91 -10.18
CA VAL A 119 -8.57 -15.17 -11.28
C VAL A 119 -7.05 -15.12 -11.12
N CYS A 120 -6.32 -15.23 -12.23
CA CYS A 120 -4.88 -14.97 -12.31
C CYS A 120 -4.52 -14.13 -13.53
N VAL A 121 -3.37 -13.43 -13.46
CA VAL A 121 -2.86 -12.58 -14.53
C VAL A 121 -1.55 -13.17 -15.05
N HIS A 122 -1.49 -13.34 -16.36
CA HIS A 122 -0.30 -13.74 -17.11
C HIS A 122 0.63 -12.53 -17.31
N SER A 123 1.94 -12.72 -17.42
CA SER A 123 2.91 -11.62 -17.62
C SER A 123 2.65 -10.76 -18.86
N SER A 124 1.97 -11.30 -19.87
CA SER A 124 1.51 -10.56 -21.04
C SER A 124 0.34 -9.58 -20.76
N GLY A 125 -0.20 -9.55 -19.55
CA GLY A 125 -1.40 -8.80 -19.18
C GLY A 125 -2.72 -9.48 -19.55
N ALA A 126 -2.68 -10.71 -20.08
CA ALA A 126 -3.89 -11.51 -20.27
C ALA A 126 -4.40 -12.02 -18.92
N ILE A 127 -5.72 -12.01 -18.75
CA ILE A 127 -6.38 -12.40 -17.50
C ILE A 127 -7.13 -13.70 -17.74
N TYR A 128 -6.90 -14.68 -16.86
CA TYR A 128 -7.58 -15.97 -16.90
C TYR A 128 -8.42 -16.11 -15.64
N PHE A 129 -9.65 -16.62 -15.79
CA PHE A 129 -10.57 -16.78 -14.68
C PHE A 129 -11.48 -17.99 -14.85
N SER A 130 -11.90 -18.57 -13.74
CA SER A 130 -12.88 -19.66 -13.68
C SER A 130 -14.29 -19.11 -13.55
N ASP A 131 -15.25 -19.80 -14.17
CA ASP A 131 -16.68 -19.43 -14.18
C ASP A 131 -17.60 -20.60 -13.77
N PRO A 132 -17.50 -21.08 -12.52
CA PRO A 132 -18.46 -22.00 -11.93
C PRO A 132 -19.79 -21.29 -11.64
N TRP A 133 -20.78 -22.01 -11.12
CA TRP A 133 -22.10 -21.43 -10.82
C TRP A 133 -22.38 -21.15 -9.34
N TYR A 134 -21.38 -21.19 -8.47
CA TYR A 134 -21.54 -20.93 -7.02
C TYR A 134 -22.27 -19.62 -6.72
N GLY A 135 -22.01 -18.55 -7.48
CA GLY A 135 -22.67 -17.25 -7.31
C GLY A 135 -24.15 -17.21 -7.72
N ARG A 136 -24.72 -18.35 -8.13
CA ARG A 136 -26.18 -18.54 -8.34
C ARG A 136 -26.82 -19.40 -7.24
N MET A 137 -26.04 -19.90 -6.29
CA MET A 137 -26.55 -20.62 -5.12
C MET A 137 -26.96 -19.64 -4.01
N PRO A 138 -27.88 -20.04 -3.12
CA PRO A 138 -28.13 -19.32 -1.88
C PRO A 138 -26.83 -19.08 -1.10
N VAL A 139 -26.80 -18.01 -0.29
CA VAL A 139 -25.65 -17.59 0.54
C VAL A 139 -24.48 -17.01 -0.27
N TYR A 140 -23.97 -17.77 -1.25
CA TYR A 140 -22.75 -17.43 -1.98
C TYR A 140 -22.94 -16.38 -3.08
N GLY A 141 -24.18 -16.03 -3.41
CA GLY A 141 -24.46 -15.18 -4.55
C GLY A 141 -25.87 -14.63 -4.56
N VAL A 142 -26.38 -14.39 -5.77
CA VAL A 142 -27.77 -14.00 -6.01
C VAL A 142 -28.41 -15.11 -6.84
N GLU A 143 -29.43 -15.77 -6.29
CA GLU A 143 -30.15 -16.84 -6.98
C GLU A 143 -30.83 -16.31 -8.23
N ARG A 144 -30.49 -16.89 -9.39
CA ARG A 144 -31.09 -16.59 -10.69
C ARG A 144 -30.69 -17.65 -11.73
N PRO A 145 -31.47 -17.88 -12.79
CA PRO A 145 -31.18 -18.92 -13.78
C PRO A 145 -29.82 -18.74 -14.47
N ARG A 146 -29.14 -19.85 -14.73
CA ARG A 146 -27.93 -19.88 -15.57
C ARG A 146 -28.32 -19.68 -17.03
N GLN A 147 -27.59 -18.82 -17.74
CA GLN A 147 -27.74 -18.67 -19.19
C GLN A 147 -26.84 -19.65 -19.95
N LEU A 148 -25.58 -19.76 -19.51
CA LEU A 148 -24.65 -20.76 -20.02
C LEU A 148 -25.05 -22.16 -19.53
N GLY A 149 -25.00 -23.13 -20.44
CA GLY A 149 -25.27 -24.55 -20.15
C GLY A 149 -24.05 -25.34 -19.65
N PHE A 150 -22.95 -24.65 -19.32
CA PHE A 150 -21.66 -25.25 -18.95
C PHE A 150 -20.86 -24.31 -18.04
N GLN A 151 -19.77 -24.82 -17.46
CA GLN A 151 -18.84 -24.09 -16.60
C GLN A 151 -17.49 -24.03 -17.30
N GLY A 152 -16.88 -22.85 -17.33
CA GLY A 152 -15.74 -22.57 -18.20
C GLY A 152 -14.53 -22.03 -17.45
N VAL A 153 -13.40 -22.07 -18.16
CA VAL A 153 -12.24 -21.23 -17.89
C VAL A 153 -12.09 -20.30 -19.07
N TYR A 154 -12.01 -19.01 -18.79
CA TYR A 154 -11.96 -17.98 -19.81
C TYR A 154 -10.64 -17.24 -19.75
N ARG A 155 -10.26 -16.70 -20.91
CA ARG A 155 -9.20 -15.72 -21.05
C ARG A 155 -9.80 -14.43 -21.60
N VAL A 156 -9.43 -13.30 -21.01
CA VAL A 156 -9.75 -11.98 -21.53
C VAL A 156 -8.46 -11.15 -21.63
N VAL A 157 -8.35 -10.37 -22.70
CA VAL A 157 -7.31 -9.36 -22.86
C VAL A 157 -7.95 -7.98 -22.65
N PRO A 158 -7.23 -6.97 -22.14
CA PRO A 158 -7.79 -5.63 -21.95
C PRO A 158 -8.46 -5.10 -23.23
N GLY A 159 -9.73 -4.70 -23.12
CA GLY A 159 -10.54 -4.20 -24.25
C GLY A 159 -11.06 -5.27 -25.23
N GLY A 160 -10.80 -6.56 -24.98
CA GLY A 160 -11.30 -7.68 -25.79
C GLY A 160 -12.45 -8.44 -25.12
N GLU A 161 -13.16 -9.25 -25.92
CA GLU A 161 -14.18 -10.17 -25.44
C GLU A 161 -13.54 -11.41 -24.77
N PRO A 162 -14.19 -12.00 -23.75
CA PRO A 162 -13.71 -13.25 -23.15
C PRO A 162 -13.76 -14.40 -24.15
N LYS A 163 -12.72 -15.24 -24.15
CA LYS A 163 -12.60 -16.47 -24.94
C LYS A 163 -12.63 -17.67 -24.01
N LEU A 164 -13.47 -18.64 -24.31
CA LEU A 164 -13.43 -19.95 -23.65
C LEU A 164 -12.15 -20.66 -24.06
N VAL A 165 -11.35 -21.11 -23.09
CA VAL A 165 -10.03 -21.75 -23.34
C VAL A 165 -9.99 -23.23 -22.97
N VAL A 166 -11.15 -23.82 -22.64
CA VAL A 166 -11.29 -25.23 -22.29
C VAL A 166 -12.54 -25.82 -22.94
N ASP A 167 -12.59 -27.15 -23.09
CA ASP A 167 -13.79 -27.83 -23.56
C ASP A 167 -14.96 -27.63 -22.58
N ARG A 168 -16.17 -27.39 -23.12
CA ARG A 168 -17.38 -27.06 -22.34
C ARG A 168 -17.76 -28.10 -21.29
N ASN A 169 -17.38 -29.37 -21.48
CA ASN A 169 -17.74 -30.47 -20.60
C ASN A 169 -16.56 -30.97 -19.75
N LEU A 170 -15.44 -30.22 -19.72
CA LEU A 170 -14.23 -30.66 -19.03
C LEU A 170 -14.31 -30.50 -17.50
N PHE A 171 -15.06 -29.49 -17.04
CA PHE A 171 -15.20 -29.13 -15.64
C PHE A 171 -16.66 -29.19 -15.18
N ASP A 172 -16.86 -29.62 -13.93
CA ASP A 172 -18.12 -29.58 -13.21
C ASP A 172 -18.23 -28.27 -12.42
N GLN A 173 -17.17 -27.88 -11.70
CA GLN A 173 -17.04 -26.60 -10.98
C GLN A 173 -15.56 -26.17 -10.99
N PRO A 174 -15.09 -25.51 -12.07
CA PRO A 174 -13.73 -24.98 -12.11
C PRO A 174 -13.59 -23.92 -11.02
N ASN A 175 -12.51 -23.97 -10.24
CA ASN A 175 -12.34 -23.08 -9.11
C ASN A 175 -10.97 -22.38 -9.17
N GLY A 176 -10.03 -22.69 -8.27
CA GLY A 176 -8.73 -22.03 -8.26
C GLY A 176 -7.92 -22.31 -9.52
N LEU A 177 -7.09 -21.35 -9.91
CA LEU A 177 -6.17 -21.45 -11.04
C LEU A 177 -4.87 -20.68 -10.80
N CYS A 178 -3.76 -21.19 -11.32
CA CYS A 178 -2.46 -20.53 -11.23
C CYS A 178 -1.51 -21.00 -12.35
N PHE A 179 -0.57 -20.16 -12.73
CA PHE A 179 0.47 -20.50 -13.70
C PHE A 179 1.67 -21.18 -13.04
N SER A 180 2.45 -21.95 -13.80
CA SER A 180 3.83 -22.28 -13.45
C SER A 180 4.71 -21.02 -13.40
N PRO A 181 5.91 -21.09 -12.79
CA PRO A 181 6.83 -19.94 -12.73
C PRO A 181 7.26 -19.40 -14.10
N ASP A 182 7.33 -20.26 -15.12
CA ASP A 182 7.65 -19.90 -16.50
C ASP A 182 6.41 -19.64 -17.37
N GLU A 183 5.22 -19.68 -16.77
CA GLU A 183 3.90 -19.47 -17.39
C GLU A 183 3.56 -20.39 -18.57
N LYS A 184 4.34 -21.46 -18.77
CA LYS A 184 4.08 -22.46 -19.83
C LYS A 184 3.00 -23.45 -19.45
N LEU A 185 2.64 -23.53 -18.17
CA LEU A 185 1.59 -24.38 -17.66
C LEU A 185 0.54 -23.55 -16.94
N LEU A 186 -0.74 -23.85 -17.18
CA LEU A 186 -1.84 -23.37 -16.35
C LEU A 186 -2.44 -24.56 -15.61
N TYR A 187 -2.49 -24.44 -14.28
CA TYR A 187 -3.22 -25.38 -13.43
C TYR A 187 -4.62 -24.83 -13.18
N VAL A 188 -5.64 -25.70 -13.26
CA VAL A 188 -7.01 -25.38 -12.88
C VAL A 188 -7.56 -26.57 -12.09
N ASN A 189 -8.11 -26.32 -10.91
CA ASN A 189 -8.74 -27.39 -10.15
C ASN A 189 -10.26 -27.45 -10.37
N ASP A 190 -10.84 -28.58 -9.99
CA ASP A 190 -12.27 -28.79 -9.97
C ASP A 190 -12.70 -29.28 -8.61
N THR A 191 -13.56 -28.50 -7.95
CA THR A 191 -14.03 -28.78 -6.60
C THR A 191 -14.87 -30.06 -6.52
N VAL A 192 -15.71 -30.33 -7.54
CA VAL A 192 -16.61 -31.50 -7.56
C VAL A 192 -15.86 -32.76 -7.97
N GLN A 193 -15.04 -32.69 -9.02
CA GLN A 193 -14.22 -33.81 -9.48
C GLN A 193 -13.04 -34.10 -8.52
N ALA A 194 -12.72 -33.16 -7.61
CA ALA A 194 -11.66 -33.24 -6.61
C ALA A 194 -10.28 -33.57 -7.20
N LEU A 195 -9.92 -32.82 -8.25
CA LEU A 195 -8.69 -32.99 -9.00
C LEU A 195 -8.14 -31.64 -9.46
N ILE A 196 -6.88 -31.66 -9.89
CA ILE A 196 -6.20 -30.56 -10.59
C ILE A 196 -5.92 -31.04 -12.01
N ARG A 197 -6.30 -30.22 -13.00
CA ARG A 197 -5.85 -30.37 -14.39
C ARG A 197 -4.72 -29.40 -14.66
N VAL A 198 -3.82 -29.80 -15.54
CA VAL A 198 -2.77 -28.94 -16.09
C VAL A 198 -2.89 -28.91 -17.60
N PHE A 199 -2.62 -27.73 -18.16
CA PHE A 199 -2.65 -27.43 -19.57
C PHE A 199 -1.33 -26.82 -19.99
N ASP A 200 -0.92 -27.06 -21.22
CA ASP A 200 0.16 -26.31 -21.83
C ASP A 200 -0.41 -24.97 -22.33
N VAL A 201 0.33 -23.87 -22.11
CA VAL A 201 -0.05 -22.51 -22.50
C VAL A 201 0.66 -22.19 -23.82
N ASP A 202 -0.11 -22.07 -24.89
CA ASP A 202 0.42 -21.81 -26.23
C ASP A 202 0.80 -20.32 -26.39
N GLY A 203 1.62 -20.00 -27.41
CA GLY A 203 2.14 -18.64 -27.61
C GLY A 203 1.07 -17.58 -27.89
N ASP A 204 -0.12 -17.97 -28.33
CA ASP A 204 -1.27 -17.07 -28.53
C ASP A 204 -2.19 -16.97 -27.28
N GLY A 205 -1.86 -17.73 -26.23
CA GLY A 205 -2.62 -17.87 -24.98
C GLY A 205 -3.78 -18.87 -25.04
N SER A 206 -3.86 -19.75 -26.04
CA SER A 206 -4.73 -20.94 -25.94
C SER A 206 -4.17 -21.96 -24.97
N LEU A 207 -5.04 -22.88 -24.54
CA LEU A 207 -4.66 -24.02 -23.71
C LEU A 207 -4.74 -25.30 -24.52
N SER A 208 -3.72 -26.14 -24.40
CA SER A 208 -3.64 -27.42 -25.09
C SER A 208 -3.20 -28.55 -24.12
N ASN A 209 -3.23 -29.79 -24.61
CA ASN A 209 -2.70 -30.96 -23.89
C ASN A 209 -3.22 -31.14 -22.44
N ALA A 210 -4.54 -31.01 -22.27
CA ALA A 210 -5.21 -31.16 -20.99
C ALA A 210 -4.95 -32.53 -20.37
N ARG A 211 -4.44 -32.55 -19.13
CA ARG A 211 -4.15 -33.79 -18.39
C ARG A 211 -4.40 -33.62 -16.91
N VAL A 212 -4.70 -34.73 -16.22
CA VAL A 212 -4.83 -34.74 -14.76
C VAL A 212 -3.43 -34.63 -14.15
N PHE A 213 -3.24 -33.62 -13.31
CA PHE A 213 -2.00 -33.38 -12.56
C PHE A 213 -2.03 -34.08 -11.19
N ALA A 214 -3.15 -33.94 -10.49
CA ALA A 214 -3.40 -34.60 -9.21
C ALA A 214 -4.89 -34.94 -9.11
N SER A 215 -5.26 -36.04 -8.46
CA SER A 215 -6.64 -36.46 -8.27
C SER A 215 -6.85 -37.06 -6.88
N GLY A 216 -8.11 -37.27 -6.50
CA GLY A 216 -8.44 -37.86 -5.21
C GLY A 216 -8.13 -36.92 -4.04
N ILE A 217 -8.28 -35.61 -4.24
CA ILE A 217 -8.07 -34.58 -3.20
C ILE A 217 -9.30 -34.58 -2.27
N ARG A 218 -9.45 -35.68 -1.52
CA ARG A 218 -10.59 -35.96 -0.63
C ARG A 218 -10.10 -36.65 0.64
N SER A 219 -10.91 -36.57 1.69
CA SER A 219 -10.70 -37.29 2.94
C SER A 219 -12.07 -37.63 3.53
N GLU A 220 -12.18 -38.83 4.09
CA GLU A 220 -13.37 -39.21 4.88
C GLU A 220 -13.30 -38.68 6.32
N LEU A 221 -12.11 -38.28 6.76
CA LEU A 221 -11.83 -37.90 8.15
C LEU A 221 -11.75 -36.39 8.35
N GLU A 222 -11.48 -35.63 7.30
CA GLU A 222 -11.15 -34.21 7.39
C GLU A 222 -11.95 -33.39 6.38
N PRO A 223 -12.50 -32.25 6.79
CA PRO A 223 -13.25 -31.38 5.88
C PRO A 223 -12.30 -30.62 4.96
N GLY A 224 -12.78 -30.30 3.76
CA GLY A 224 -12.07 -29.50 2.76
C GLY A 224 -12.11 -30.14 1.38
N VAL A 225 -11.90 -29.33 0.35
CA VAL A 225 -11.94 -29.67 -1.08
C VAL A 225 -10.92 -28.79 -1.81
N PRO A 226 -10.49 -29.15 -3.04
CA PRO A 226 -9.73 -28.23 -3.87
C PRO A 226 -10.58 -27.01 -4.24
N ASP A 227 -10.08 -25.85 -3.84
CA ASP A 227 -10.72 -24.54 -4.01
C ASP A 227 -9.66 -23.51 -4.46
N GLY A 228 -9.22 -22.56 -3.64
CA GLY A 228 -8.09 -21.71 -3.97
C GLY A 228 -6.76 -22.47 -4.15
N MET A 229 -5.97 -22.06 -5.15
CA MET A 229 -4.62 -22.60 -5.33
C MET A 229 -3.65 -21.61 -5.96
N LYS A 230 -2.36 -21.88 -5.76
CA LYS A 230 -1.24 -21.02 -6.17
C LYS A 230 0.02 -21.86 -6.41
N CYS A 231 0.99 -21.30 -7.13
CA CYS A 231 2.25 -21.94 -7.44
C CYS A 231 3.42 -21.19 -6.79
N ASP A 232 4.37 -21.93 -6.20
CA ASP A 232 5.57 -21.34 -5.63
C ASP A 232 6.69 -21.15 -6.66
N GLN A 233 7.75 -20.44 -6.26
CA GLN A 233 8.91 -20.15 -7.11
C GLN A 233 9.66 -21.39 -7.63
N HIS A 234 9.44 -22.57 -7.03
CA HIS A 234 10.05 -23.84 -7.43
C HIS A 234 9.11 -24.69 -8.30
N GLY A 235 7.90 -24.21 -8.58
CA GLY A 235 6.91 -24.90 -9.40
C GLY A 235 6.03 -25.86 -8.61
N ASN A 236 6.09 -25.88 -7.27
CA ASN A 236 5.15 -26.71 -6.50
C ASN A 236 3.77 -26.02 -6.49
N VAL A 237 2.72 -26.84 -6.51
CA VAL A 237 1.32 -26.38 -6.49
C VAL A 237 0.77 -26.55 -5.08
N TRP A 238 0.31 -25.44 -4.50
CA TRP A 238 -0.30 -25.37 -3.18
C TRP A 238 -1.79 -25.17 -3.36
N VAL A 239 -2.59 -26.14 -2.93
CA VAL A 239 -4.05 -26.16 -3.14
C VAL A 239 -4.74 -26.38 -1.80
N THR A 240 -5.83 -25.65 -1.55
CA THR A 240 -6.70 -25.97 -0.42
C THR A 240 -7.24 -27.38 -0.56
N ALA A 241 -7.41 -28.07 0.56
CA ALA A 241 -7.67 -29.50 0.57
C ALA A 241 -8.14 -29.94 1.96
N PRO A 242 -8.57 -31.20 2.12
CA PRO A 242 -8.92 -31.72 3.43
C PRO A 242 -7.86 -31.44 4.51
N GLY A 243 -8.30 -30.78 5.60
CA GLY A 243 -7.47 -30.46 6.76
C GLY A 243 -6.43 -29.34 6.56
N GLY A 244 -6.52 -28.56 5.47
CA GLY A 244 -5.68 -27.38 5.24
C GLY A 244 -5.28 -27.18 3.79
N VAL A 245 -3.99 -27.23 3.50
CA VAL A 245 -3.42 -27.07 2.15
C VAL A 245 -2.53 -28.28 1.84
N TRP A 246 -2.70 -28.86 0.65
CA TRP A 246 -1.86 -29.95 0.15
C TRP A 246 -0.86 -29.37 -0.85
N VAL A 247 0.40 -29.81 -0.76
CA VAL A 247 1.49 -29.29 -1.59
C VAL A 247 2.00 -30.39 -2.50
N TYR A 248 1.91 -30.16 -3.81
CA TYR A 248 2.32 -31.10 -4.85
C TYR A 248 3.59 -30.62 -5.56
N SER A 249 4.51 -31.53 -5.84
CA SER A 249 5.70 -31.24 -6.66
C SER A 249 5.30 -30.89 -8.09
N PRO A 250 6.18 -30.27 -8.90
CA PRO A 250 5.93 -30.04 -10.33
C PRO A 250 5.58 -31.30 -11.13
N ARG A 251 5.84 -32.49 -10.57
CA ARG A 251 5.52 -33.80 -11.17
C ARG A 251 4.17 -34.37 -10.70
N GLY A 252 3.40 -33.65 -9.90
CA GLY A 252 2.12 -34.10 -9.36
C GLY A 252 2.23 -35.03 -8.14
N GLU A 253 3.40 -35.09 -7.50
CA GLU A 253 3.61 -35.92 -6.30
C GLU A 253 3.25 -35.13 -5.05
N LEU A 254 2.37 -35.66 -4.19
CA LEU A 254 2.05 -35.02 -2.92
C LEU A 254 3.30 -35.02 -1.99
N LEU A 255 3.81 -33.84 -1.68
CA LEU A 255 4.98 -33.61 -0.83
C LEU A 255 4.60 -33.58 0.66
N GLY A 256 3.48 -32.94 0.99
CA GLY A 256 3.05 -32.76 2.37
C GLY A 256 1.75 -31.99 2.50
N LYS A 257 1.32 -31.79 3.74
CA LYS A 257 0.07 -31.11 4.09
C LYS A 257 0.33 -30.04 5.15
N VAL A 258 0.05 -28.79 4.81
CA VAL A 258 -0.02 -27.68 5.76
C VAL A 258 -1.35 -27.81 6.49
N ARG A 259 -1.28 -27.87 7.83
CA ARG A 259 -2.43 -28.07 8.69
C ARG A 259 -2.97 -26.74 9.19
N VAL A 260 -4.29 -26.57 9.10
CA VAL A 260 -5.01 -25.38 9.57
C VAL A 260 -6.23 -25.85 10.38
N PRO A 261 -6.59 -25.19 11.49
CA PRO A 261 -7.67 -25.66 12.38
C PRO A 261 -9.09 -25.48 11.80
N GLU A 262 -9.20 -24.99 10.56
CA GLU A 262 -10.46 -24.60 9.94
C GLU A 262 -10.41 -24.92 8.44
N LEU A 263 -11.59 -25.10 7.82
CA LEU A 263 -11.69 -25.34 6.38
C LEU A 263 -11.11 -24.14 5.63
N VAL A 264 -10.08 -24.38 4.81
CA VAL A 264 -9.40 -23.33 4.05
C VAL A 264 -10.09 -23.18 2.69
N ALA A 265 -10.48 -21.95 2.36
CA ALA A 265 -11.10 -21.62 1.09
C ALA A 265 -10.04 -21.18 0.07
N ASN A 266 -9.07 -20.34 0.48
CA ASN A 266 -8.04 -19.84 -0.44
C ASN A 266 -6.75 -19.42 0.29
N LEU A 267 -5.69 -19.11 -0.47
CA LEU A 267 -4.37 -18.78 0.03
C LEU A 267 -3.63 -17.76 -0.86
N ALA A 268 -2.77 -16.97 -0.22
CA ALA A 268 -1.84 -16.07 -0.91
C ALA A 268 -0.56 -15.85 -0.12
N TRP A 269 0.55 -15.66 -0.83
CA TRP A 269 1.80 -15.18 -0.23
C TRP A 269 1.67 -13.69 0.08
N GLY A 270 2.26 -13.27 1.19
CA GLY A 270 2.37 -11.88 1.58
C GLY A 270 3.44 -11.68 2.65
N GLY A 271 3.32 -10.57 3.37
CA GLY A 271 4.40 -10.03 4.19
C GLY A 271 5.41 -9.24 3.34
N PRO A 272 6.25 -8.40 3.96
CA PRO A 272 7.20 -7.54 3.24
C PRO A 272 8.19 -8.31 2.33
N ASP A 273 8.46 -9.57 2.64
CA ASP A 273 9.41 -10.45 1.96
C ASP A 273 8.73 -11.61 1.20
N PHE A 274 7.40 -11.61 1.12
CA PHE A 274 6.61 -12.73 0.60
C PHE A 274 6.95 -14.08 1.25
N ARG A 275 7.26 -14.10 2.56
CA ARG A 275 7.51 -15.34 3.34
C ARG A 275 6.42 -15.65 4.36
N THR A 276 5.25 -15.03 4.22
CA THR A 276 4.06 -15.37 5.00
C THR A 276 2.98 -15.91 4.09
N LEU A 277 2.46 -17.10 4.39
CA LEU A 277 1.27 -17.64 3.75
C LEU A 277 0.03 -17.18 4.52
N TYR A 278 -0.81 -16.37 3.87
CA TYR A 278 -2.12 -16.03 4.38
C TYR A 278 -3.16 -17.01 3.86
N LEU A 279 -4.06 -17.44 4.73
CA LEU A 279 -5.11 -18.40 4.41
C LEU A 279 -6.46 -17.83 4.85
N THR A 280 -7.40 -17.73 3.92
CA THR A 280 -8.80 -17.48 4.25
C THR A 280 -9.45 -18.81 4.56
N SER A 281 -10.07 -18.92 5.72
CA SER A 281 -10.55 -20.20 6.26
C SER A 281 -11.89 -19.99 6.92
N THR A 282 -12.98 -20.15 6.16
CA THR A 282 -14.37 -19.94 6.59
C THR A 282 -14.53 -18.66 7.45
N HIS A 283 -14.48 -18.75 8.77
CA HIS A 283 -14.74 -17.65 9.70
C HIS A 283 -13.51 -16.85 10.09
N SER A 284 -12.31 -17.24 9.64
CA SER A 284 -11.05 -16.68 10.09
C SER A 284 -10.04 -16.47 8.95
N VAL A 285 -9.02 -15.64 9.23
CA VAL A 285 -7.81 -15.54 8.41
C VAL A 285 -6.62 -15.99 9.26
N TYR A 286 -5.80 -16.87 8.70
CA TYR A 286 -4.57 -17.36 9.34
C TYR A 286 -3.33 -16.89 8.58
N ALA A 287 -2.21 -16.80 9.29
CA ALA A 287 -0.90 -16.49 8.76
C ALA A 287 0.11 -17.55 9.23
N ILE A 288 0.91 -18.07 8.31
CA ILE A 288 1.93 -19.09 8.58
C ILE A 288 3.25 -18.66 7.96
N PRO A 289 4.37 -18.61 8.71
CA PRO A 289 5.68 -18.37 8.12
C PRO A 289 6.12 -19.55 7.25
N ILE A 290 6.67 -19.26 6.08
CA ILE A 290 7.08 -20.26 5.09
C ILE A 290 8.47 -19.96 4.54
N LYS A 291 9.13 -20.99 3.98
CA LYS A 291 10.50 -20.90 3.44
C LYS A 291 10.54 -20.71 1.92
N ALA A 292 9.47 -21.07 1.20
CA ALA A 292 9.36 -20.89 -0.25
C ALA A 292 8.54 -19.63 -0.59
N GLY A 293 9.01 -18.83 -1.54
CA GLY A 293 8.30 -17.64 -2.03
C GLY A 293 7.30 -18.01 -3.13
N PRO A 294 6.41 -17.09 -3.51
CA PRO A 294 5.48 -17.34 -4.61
C PRO A 294 6.26 -17.38 -5.93
N ARG A 295 5.65 -17.90 -7.00
CA ARG A 295 6.11 -17.53 -8.33
C ARG A 295 6.10 -15.99 -8.46
N HIS A 296 6.93 -15.45 -9.34
CA HIS A 296 6.93 -14.01 -9.58
C HIS A 296 5.66 -13.60 -10.35
N GLU A 297 4.67 -13.07 -9.63
CA GLU A 297 3.44 -12.53 -10.22
C GLU A 297 3.67 -11.14 -10.82
N PRO A 298 2.95 -10.73 -11.88
CA PRO A 298 3.15 -9.43 -12.53
C PRO A 298 3.09 -8.24 -11.57
N TYR A 299 2.16 -8.28 -10.61
CA TYR A 299 1.96 -7.21 -9.63
C TYR A 299 3.10 -7.09 -8.61
N MET A 300 3.88 -8.15 -8.38
CA MET A 300 4.96 -8.13 -7.35
C MET A 300 6.09 -7.19 -7.71
N SER A 301 6.26 -6.86 -9.00
CA SER A 301 7.26 -5.91 -9.48
C SER A 301 6.89 -4.44 -9.20
N GLY A 302 5.65 -4.17 -8.75
CA GLY A 302 5.26 -2.92 -8.11
C GLY A 302 5.67 -1.63 -8.84
N LYS A 303 5.62 -1.59 -10.17
CA LYS A 303 5.79 -0.33 -10.91
C LYS A 303 4.41 0.32 -11.01
N ARG A 304 4.19 1.45 -10.31
CA ARG A 304 3.02 2.30 -10.63
C ARG A 304 3.08 2.61 -12.12
N GLY A 305 2.08 2.15 -12.89
CA GLY A 305 2.04 2.33 -14.33
C GLY A 305 2.21 3.81 -14.70
N SER A 306 3.08 4.09 -15.67
CA SER A 306 3.37 5.42 -16.21
C SER A 306 2.23 5.94 -17.11
N GLY A 307 1.00 5.88 -16.62
CA GLY A 307 -0.18 6.39 -17.30
C GLY A 307 -0.31 7.89 -17.15
N THR A 308 -0.07 8.61 -18.25
CA THR A 308 -0.27 10.06 -18.37
C THR A 308 -1.74 10.44 -18.17
N ALA A 309 -2.07 11.00 -17.00
CA ALA A 309 -3.13 12.02 -16.84
C ALA A 309 -2.97 12.71 -15.49
N ALA A 310 -2.84 14.04 -15.53
CA ALA A 310 -2.79 14.89 -14.35
C ALA A 310 -4.13 14.89 -13.60
N ALA A 311 -4.13 14.43 -12.35
CA ALA A 311 -4.86 15.01 -11.21
C ALA A 311 -4.61 14.19 -9.93
N GLY A 312 -3.92 14.82 -8.97
CA GLY A 312 -4.03 14.57 -7.52
C GLY A 312 -3.92 13.13 -7.02
N SER A 313 -2.72 12.54 -7.08
CA SER A 313 -2.40 11.41 -6.21
C SER A 313 -1.85 11.93 -4.87
N ALA A 314 -2.34 11.39 -3.76
CA ALA A 314 -1.70 11.59 -2.47
C ALA A 314 -0.23 11.14 -2.53
N PRO A 315 0.70 11.86 -1.90
CA PRO A 315 2.12 11.65 -2.06
C PRO A 315 2.47 10.25 -1.57
N ALA A 316 3.04 9.45 -2.46
CA ALA A 316 3.62 8.18 -2.09
C ALA A 316 4.72 8.43 -1.05
N ALA A 317 4.67 7.69 0.06
CA ALA A 317 5.72 7.67 1.06
C ALA A 317 7.09 7.38 0.41
N PRO A 318 8.20 7.90 0.95
CA PRO A 318 9.53 7.52 0.51
C PRO A 318 9.66 6.00 0.55
N ILE A 319 10.17 5.42 -0.53
CA ILE A 319 10.36 3.97 -0.65
C ILE A 319 11.36 3.55 0.43
N LEU A 320 10.85 2.88 1.47
CA LEU A 320 11.65 2.22 2.50
C LEU A 320 12.06 0.84 1.98
N ALA A 321 12.89 0.80 0.94
CA ALA A 321 13.58 -0.44 0.61
C ALA A 321 14.67 -0.64 1.68
N ASP A 322 14.77 -1.85 2.21
CA ASP A 322 15.89 -2.29 3.07
C ASP A 322 15.93 -1.64 4.47
N GLY A 323 14.89 -0.90 4.87
CA GLY A 323 14.83 -0.17 6.15
C GLY A 323 15.48 1.22 6.12
N GLU A 324 15.96 1.68 4.95
CA GLU A 324 16.53 3.02 4.79
C GLU A 324 15.59 3.97 4.04
N MET A 325 15.49 5.22 4.51
CA MET A 325 14.72 6.28 3.87
C MET A 325 15.41 6.70 2.56
N ARG A 326 14.67 6.73 1.44
CA ARG A 326 15.10 7.32 0.16
C ARG A 326 14.15 8.43 -0.27
N LEU A 327 14.68 9.61 -0.57
CA LEU A 327 13.95 10.80 -0.98
C LEU A 327 14.28 11.14 -2.42
N ASP A 328 13.26 11.30 -3.25
CA ASP A 328 13.40 11.82 -4.61
C ASP A 328 13.55 13.35 -4.55
N PRO A 329 14.73 13.92 -4.91
CA PRO A 329 14.95 15.35 -4.83
C PRO A 329 14.01 16.18 -5.70
N GLU A 330 13.53 15.65 -6.83
CA GLU A 330 12.62 16.36 -7.74
C GLU A 330 11.22 16.52 -7.16
N ARG A 331 10.84 15.67 -6.20
CA ARG A 331 9.57 15.72 -5.48
C ARG A 331 9.65 16.53 -4.18
N CYS A 332 10.86 16.78 -3.69
CA CYS A 332 11.08 17.44 -2.42
C CYS A 332 11.12 18.98 -2.54
N ALA A 333 10.51 19.65 -1.58
CA ALA A 333 10.84 21.02 -1.20
C ALA A 333 11.36 21.03 0.25
N MET A 334 12.32 21.89 0.54
CA MET A 334 12.77 22.16 1.91
C MET A 334 12.26 23.54 2.34
N ILE A 335 11.55 23.56 3.45
CA ILE A 335 11.10 24.80 4.10
C ILE A 335 12.13 25.18 5.17
N ILE A 336 12.58 26.43 5.11
CA ILE A 336 13.39 27.08 6.15
C ILE A 336 12.52 28.19 6.73
N GLN A 337 11.89 27.93 7.88
CA GLN A 337 10.93 28.87 8.48
C GLN A 337 11.40 29.50 9.78
N ASP A 338 11.16 30.80 9.92
CA ASP A 338 11.31 31.57 11.15
C ASP A 338 12.72 31.54 11.80
N LEU A 339 13.76 31.14 11.06
CA LEU A 339 15.16 31.27 11.47
C LEU A 339 15.66 32.71 11.22
N GLN A 340 14.98 33.66 11.87
CA GLN A 340 15.26 35.10 11.82
C GLN A 340 15.92 35.57 13.13
N ASN A 341 16.62 36.70 13.08
CA ASN A 341 17.43 37.17 14.22
C ASN A 341 16.61 37.38 15.49
N ASP A 342 15.39 37.93 15.39
CA ASP A 342 14.53 38.14 16.56
C ASP A 342 14.13 36.85 17.27
N VAL A 343 14.15 35.73 16.56
CA VAL A 343 13.67 34.44 17.06
C VAL A 343 14.76 33.66 17.78
N ILE A 344 15.96 33.56 17.17
CA ILE A 344 16.98 32.61 17.61
C ILE A 344 18.34 33.23 17.94
N MET A 345 18.51 34.55 17.81
CA MET A 345 19.78 35.21 18.14
C MET A 345 19.71 35.95 19.46
N ASP A 346 20.85 36.04 20.15
CA ASP A 346 20.98 36.91 21.31
C ASP A 346 20.78 38.37 20.88
N GLY A 347 20.04 39.15 21.67
CA GLY A 347 19.66 40.52 21.32
C GLY A 347 18.45 40.65 20.40
N GLY A 348 17.88 39.52 19.93
CA GLY A 348 16.59 39.49 19.25
C GLY A 348 15.40 39.73 20.18
N ALA A 349 14.25 40.09 19.61
CA ALA A 349 13.03 40.38 20.37
C ALA A 349 12.55 39.24 21.28
N PHE A 350 12.85 37.97 20.95
CA PHE A 350 12.50 36.81 21.76
C PHE A 350 13.69 36.24 22.55
N ALA A 351 14.77 37.00 22.76
CA ALA A 351 15.97 36.49 23.42
C ALA A 351 15.73 35.93 24.83
N GLU A 352 14.78 36.49 25.56
CA GLU A 352 14.43 36.06 26.93
C GLU A 352 13.52 34.82 26.97
N SER A 353 13.01 34.34 25.83
CA SER A 353 12.11 33.18 25.77
C SER A 353 12.82 31.83 25.97
N GLY A 354 14.16 31.82 25.94
CA GLY A 354 14.99 30.62 25.88
C GLY A 354 15.29 30.13 24.46
N ALA A 355 14.62 30.66 23.44
CA ALA A 355 14.77 30.23 22.05
C ALA A 355 16.21 30.30 21.51
N PRO A 356 17.02 31.36 21.75
CA PRO A 356 18.43 31.35 21.33
C PRO A 356 19.26 30.27 22.02
N GLY A 357 18.99 30.00 23.30
CA GLY A 357 19.68 28.98 24.08
C GLY A 357 19.46 27.58 23.51
N HIS A 358 18.20 27.22 23.25
CA HIS A 358 17.89 25.92 22.68
C HIS A 358 18.24 25.81 21.18
N ALA A 359 18.21 26.92 20.42
CA ALA A 359 18.75 26.95 19.06
C ALA A 359 20.25 26.60 19.01
N ARG A 360 21.05 27.11 19.97
CA ARG A 360 22.46 26.72 20.14
C ARG A 360 22.61 25.27 20.56
N GLN A 361 21.80 24.80 21.51
CA GLN A 361 21.82 23.40 21.97
C GLN A 361 21.53 22.41 20.84
N GLN A 362 20.59 22.73 19.95
CA GLN A 362 20.24 21.90 18.79
C GLN A 362 21.23 22.02 17.63
N HIS A 363 22.16 22.97 17.68
CA HIS A 363 23.00 23.35 16.53
C HIS A 363 22.16 23.67 15.27
N VAL A 364 20.97 24.25 15.48
CA VAL A 364 19.93 24.32 14.44
C VAL A 364 20.40 25.05 13.18
N VAL A 365 21.15 26.15 13.34
CA VAL A 365 21.64 26.95 12.20
C VAL A 365 22.59 26.13 11.33
N GLU A 366 23.53 25.43 11.95
CA GLU A 366 24.53 24.62 11.23
C GLU A 366 23.89 23.40 10.57
N ASN A 367 22.98 22.73 11.27
CA ASN A 367 22.25 21.57 10.72
C ASN A 367 21.40 21.96 9.52
N VAL A 368 20.65 23.06 9.62
CA VAL A 368 19.82 23.57 8.52
C VAL A 368 20.70 24.04 7.36
N ARG A 369 21.81 24.73 7.62
CA ARG A 369 22.75 25.18 6.58
C ARG A 369 23.30 24.00 5.79
N ARG A 370 23.80 22.97 6.48
CA ARG A 370 24.34 21.75 5.88
C ARG A 370 23.28 20.99 5.07
N LEU A 371 22.09 20.81 5.63
CA LEU A 371 20.99 20.15 4.93
C LEU A 371 20.55 20.95 3.69
N ALA A 372 20.45 22.28 3.79
CA ALA A 372 20.07 23.14 2.68
C ALA A 372 21.14 23.18 1.57
N GLU A 373 22.42 23.01 1.89
CA GLU A 373 23.50 22.88 0.90
C GLU A 373 23.37 21.57 0.11
N THR A 374 23.18 20.44 0.80
CA THR A 374 22.92 19.15 0.15
C THR A 374 21.64 19.19 -0.68
N ALA A 375 20.56 19.74 -0.13
CA ALA A 375 19.26 19.83 -0.79
C ALA A 375 19.38 20.61 -2.12
N ARG A 376 20.05 21.77 -2.12
CA ARG A 376 20.31 22.54 -3.35
C ARG A 376 21.16 21.76 -4.35
N ALA A 377 22.22 21.11 -3.90
CA ALA A 377 23.09 20.30 -4.76
C ALA A 377 22.37 19.15 -5.46
N ARG A 378 21.21 18.73 -4.93
CA ARG A 378 20.38 17.64 -5.45
C ARG A 378 19.13 18.11 -6.19
N GLY A 379 18.89 19.42 -6.32
CA GLY A 379 17.72 19.95 -7.03
C GLY A 379 16.43 19.99 -6.21
N VAL A 380 16.52 19.90 -4.87
CA VAL A 380 15.39 20.17 -3.97
C VAL A 380 15.05 21.66 -4.02
N ALA A 381 13.77 21.99 -4.15
CA ALA A 381 13.33 23.38 -4.10
C ALA A 381 13.47 23.94 -2.68
N ILE A 382 14.18 25.07 -2.51
CA ILE A 382 14.31 25.73 -1.21
C ILE A 382 13.29 26.85 -1.10
N ILE A 383 12.53 26.86 -0.01
CA ILE A 383 11.51 27.88 0.27
C ILE A 383 11.79 28.47 1.66
N HIS A 384 12.17 29.73 1.68
CA HIS A 384 12.29 30.52 2.90
C HIS A 384 10.92 31.06 3.28
N VAL A 385 10.54 30.85 4.53
CA VAL A 385 9.29 31.34 5.10
C VAL A 385 9.64 32.32 6.21
N TRP A 386 9.35 33.59 6.00
CA TRP A 386 9.64 34.64 6.96
C TRP A 386 8.37 35.14 7.61
N PHE A 387 8.36 35.20 8.94
CA PHE A 387 7.35 35.97 9.63
C PHE A 387 7.76 37.45 9.53
N VAL A 388 6.92 38.29 8.93
CA VAL A 388 7.23 39.72 8.73
C VAL A 388 6.06 40.58 9.19
N VAL A 389 6.32 41.53 10.07
CA VAL A 389 5.33 42.49 10.56
C VAL A 389 5.61 43.85 9.94
N GLU A 390 4.60 44.50 9.38
CA GLU A 390 4.76 45.87 8.90
C GLU A 390 4.96 46.85 10.07
N PRO A 391 5.71 47.96 9.90
CA PRO A 391 5.83 48.99 10.92
C PRO A 391 4.46 49.47 11.44
N GLY A 392 4.27 49.44 12.77
CA GLY A 392 2.98 49.73 13.40
C GLY A 392 1.98 48.57 13.42
N ALA A 393 2.39 47.39 12.95
CA ALA A 393 1.63 46.13 12.91
C ALA A 393 0.22 46.18 12.26
N PRO A 394 -0.03 46.96 11.17
CA PRO A 394 -1.31 46.90 10.48
C PRO A 394 -1.56 45.49 9.92
N GLY A 395 -2.77 44.96 10.14
CA GLY A 395 -3.16 43.62 9.67
C GLY A 395 -2.80 42.46 10.61
N VAL A 396 -2.11 42.73 11.73
CA VAL A 396 -1.99 41.75 12.81
C VAL A 396 -3.29 41.72 13.60
N THR A 397 -3.90 40.54 13.72
CA THR A 397 -5.10 40.35 14.53
C THR A 397 -4.67 39.95 15.94
N LEU A 398 -5.08 40.72 16.94
CA LEU A 398 -4.77 40.49 18.36
C LEU A 398 -5.80 39.55 18.98
N ASN A 399 -5.84 38.31 18.50
CA ASN A 399 -6.79 37.29 18.96
C ASN A 399 -6.14 36.19 19.79
N ALA A 400 -4.84 36.29 20.08
CA ALA A 400 -4.11 35.36 20.92
C ALA A 400 -2.91 36.06 21.57
N PRO A 401 -2.50 35.63 22.79
CA PRO A 401 -1.35 36.21 23.50
C PRO A 401 -0.05 36.22 22.70
N LEU A 402 0.14 35.26 21.78
CA LEU A 402 1.34 35.21 20.93
C LEU A 402 1.40 36.40 19.94
N PHE A 403 0.25 36.84 19.41
CA PHE A 403 0.19 37.97 18.47
C PHE A 403 0.25 39.31 19.20
N GLU A 404 -0.30 39.37 20.41
CA GLU A 404 -0.13 40.51 21.33
C GLU A 404 1.36 40.67 21.67
N GLY A 405 2.01 39.60 22.15
CA GLY A 405 3.42 39.61 22.51
C GLY A 405 4.36 39.95 21.34
N LEU A 406 4.03 39.48 20.13
CA LEU A 406 4.73 39.85 18.89
C LEU A 406 4.72 41.38 18.67
N VAL A 407 3.56 42.02 18.82
CA VAL A 407 3.39 43.46 18.60
C VAL A 407 4.07 44.26 19.73
N ASP A 408 3.88 43.84 20.98
CA ASP A 408 4.48 44.48 22.16
C ASP A 408 6.01 44.45 22.10
N ALA A 409 6.58 43.31 21.67
CA ALA A 409 8.02 43.14 21.51
C ALA A 409 8.57 43.84 20.25
N LYS A 410 7.71 44.39 19.37
CA LYS A 410 8.09 44.95 18.06
C LYS A 410 8.94 43.96 17.26
N ALA A 411 8.55 42.69 17.30
CA ALA A 411 9.32 41.60 16.72
C ALA A 411 9.09 41.50 15.20
N MET A 412 10.16 41.16 14.49
CA MET A 412 10.21 40.84 13.06
C MET A 412 9.64 41.95 12.18
N ILE A 413 9.87 43.21 12.57
CA ILE A 413 9.45 44.39 11.80
C ILE A 413 10.22 44.44 10.48
N ARG A 414 9.50 44.62 9.36
CA ARG A 414 10.07 44.70 8.02
C ARG A 414 11.24 45.69 7.99
N GLY A 415 12.36 45.24 7.41
CA GLY A 415 13.58 46.03 7.25
C GLY A 415 14.42 46.18 8.51
N SER A 416 13.98 45.65 9.65
CA SER A 416 14.79 45.60 10.87
C SER A 416 15.82 44.46 10.80
N TRP A 417 16.87 44.55 11.63
CA TRP A 417 17.80 43.44 11.82
C TRP A 417 17.07 42.18 12.32
N GLY A 418 16.11 42.37 13.22
CA GLY A 418 15.31 41.30 13.81
C GLY A 418 14.51 40.47 12.80
N ALA A 419 14.02 41.10 11.74
CA ALA A 419 13.31 40.42 10.65
C ALA A 419 14.24 39.75 9.63
N ALA A 420 15.54 40.06 9.61
CA ALA A 420 16.46 39.44 8.67
C ALA A 420 16.71 37.96 9.04
N PRO A 421 16.98 37.08 8.06
CA PRO A 421 17.42 35.71 8.34
C PRO A 421 18.73 35.74 9.13
N VAL A 422 18.97 34.69 9.91
CA VAL A 422 20.26 34.53 10.57
C VAL A 422 21.40 34.35 9.57
N SER A 423 22.58 34.79 9.95
CA SER A 423 23.77 34.70 9.11
C SER A 423 24.03 33.27 8.64
N GLY A 424 24.22 33.10 7.34
CA GLY A 424 24.49 31.81 6.69
C GLY A 424 23.25 31.06 6.20
N LEU A 425 22.05 31.56 6.51
CA LEU A 425 20.77 31.04 6.03
C LEU A 425 20.04 32.02 5.09
N GLU A 426 20.77 32.96 4.48
CA GLU A 426 20.21 33.88 3.51
C GLU A 426 19.71 33.13 2.25
N PRO A 427 18.61 33.60 1.61
CA PRO A 427 18.16 33.09 0.34
C PRO A 427 19.24 33.23 -0.73
N ARG A 428 19.43 32.16 -1.52
CA ARG A 428 20.34 32.14 -2.66
C ARG A 428 19.56 32.30 -3.97
N PRO A 429 20.21 32.69 -5.09
CA PRO A 429 19.55 32.72 -6.39
C PRO A 429 18.89 31.37 -6.71
N GLY A 430 17.60 31.40 -7.05
CA GLY A 430 16.79 30.19 -7.31
C GLY A 430 15.97 29.70 -6.12
N ASP A 431 16.27 30.16 -4.90
CA ASP A 431 15.40 29.92 -3.74
C ASP A 431 14.12 30.76 -3.85
N PHE A 432 13.03 30.26 -3.29
CA PHE A 432 11.80 31.03 -3.11
C PHE A 432 11.78 31.68 -1.73
N VAL A 433 11.13 32.85 -1.65
CA VAL A 433 10.83 33.52 -0.37
C VAL A 433 9.33 33.77 -0.31
N VAL A 434 8.72 33.37 0.79
CA VAL A 434 7.34 33.70 1.13
C VAL A 434 7.29 34.36 2.51
N GLU A 435 6.39 35.31 2.66
CA GLU A 435 6.19 36.03 3.91
C GLU A 435 4.85 35.63 4.51
N LYS A 436 4.82 35.46 5.83
CA LYS A 436 3.62 35.14 6.61
C LYS A 436 3.45 36.10 7.78
N MET A 437 2.22 36.22 8.25
CA MET A 437 1.87 36.95 9.49
C MET A 437 1.08 36.06 10.47
N ARG A 438 1.18 34.74 10.28
CA ARG A 438 0.51 33.70 11.07
C ARG A 438 1.49 32.56 11.34
N MET A 439 1.13 31.65 12.24
CA MET A 439 2.02 30.57 12.67
C MET A 439 2.30 29.60 11.53
N SER A 440 1.26 29.08 10.88
CA SER A 440 1.39 28.15 9.75
C SER A 440 1.94 28.87 8.50
N ALA A 441 2.91 28.24 7.83
CA ALA A 441 3.47 28.73 6.56
C ALA A 441 2.45 28.72 5.40
N TRP A 442 1.32 28.06 5.58
CA TRP A 442 0.23 28.01 4.59
C TRP A 442 -0.66 29.26 4.61
N GLU A 443 -0.70 29.97 5.73
CA GLU A 443 -1.70 31.02 5.95
C GLU A 443 -1.29 32.36 5.33
N GLY A 444 -2.01 32.77 4.29
CA GLY A 444 -1.82 34.05 3.61
C GLY A 444 -0.55 34.12 2.74
N THR A 445 0.07 32.98 2.42
CA THR A 445 1.32 32.92 1.65
C THR A 445 1.11 32.32 0.25
N ARG A 446 2.14 32.42 -0.60
CA ARG A 446 2.19 31.74 -1.91
C ARG A 446 2.80 30.33 -1.85
N LEU A 447 2.97 29.75 -0.65
CA LEU A 447 3.64 28.45 -0.46
C LEU A 447 3.00 27.35 -1.31
N GLU A 448 1.68 27.17 -1.21
CA GLU A 448 0.97 26.11 -1.92
C GLU A 448 1.02 26.31 -3.44
N THR A 449 0.99 27.56 -3.91
CA THR A 449 1.15 27.89 -5.33
C THR A 449 2.53 27.49 -5.84
N ILE A 450 3.59 27.78 -5.08
CA ILE A 450 4.97 27.42 -5.44
C ILE A 450 5.11 25.90 -5.49
N LEU A 451 4.66 25.18 -4.45
CA LEU A 451 4.75 23.73 -4.38
C LEU A 451 4.04 23.05 -5.56
N LYS A 452 2.82 23.50 -5.88
CA LYS A 452 2.07 22.99 -7.05
C LYS A 452 2.76 23.30 -8.38
N ALA A 453 3.22 24.53 -8.57
CA ALA A 453 3.88 24.96 -9.80
C ALA A 453 5.22 24.24 -10.03
N THR A 454 5.90 23.85 -8.95
CA THR A 454 7.18 23.14 -9.00
C THR A 454 7.05 21.62 -8.87
N GLY A 455 5.83 21.10 -8.81
CA GLY A 455 5.54 19.66 -8.76
C GLY A 455 6.01 18.98 -7.47
N ARG A 456 6.15 19.71 -6.37
CA ARG A 456 6.69 19.20 -5.10
C ARG A 456 5.57 18.71 -4.20
N ASP A 457 5.66 17.47 -3.75
CA ASP A 457 4.66 16.82 -2.91
C ASP A 457 5.25 16.27 -1.59
N MET A 458 6.56 16.40 -1.39
CA MET A 458 7.28 16.10 -0.14
C MET A 458 7.89 17.37 0.45
N ILE A 459 7.73 17.58 1.76
CA ILE A 459 8.22 18.77 2.45
C ILE A 459 9.16 18.38 3.59
N ILE A 460 10.43 18.77 3.44
CA ILE A 460 11.44 18.73 4.51
C ILE A 460 11.26 20.02 5.33
N ASN A 461 10.57 19.91 6.46
CA ASN A 461 10.13 21.04 7.26
C ASN A 461 11.15 21.35 8.37
N THR A 462 11.83 22.48 8.27
CA THR A 462 12.86 22.94 9.23
C THR A 462 12.58 24.35 9.70
N GLY A 463 12.98 24.68 10.93
CA GLY A 463 12.79 26.05 11.41
C GLY A 463 12.70 26.23 12.92
N ALA A 464 12.42 27.46 13.33
CA ALA A 464 12.16 27.80 14.72
C ALA A 464 10.69 27.61 15.10
N TRP A 465 10.44 27.54 16.41
CA TRP A 465 9.16 27.23 17.04
C TRP A 465 8.63 25.85 16.67
N THR A 466 9.34 24.79 17.10
CA THR A 466 8.95 23.38 16.91
C THR A 466 7.46 23.14 17.20
N ASN A 467 7.01 23.51 18.39
CA ASN A 467 5.63 23.34 18.87
C ASN A 467 4.63 24.39 18.35
N MET A 468 5.07 25.33 17.51
CA MET A 468 4.20 26.33 16.89
C MET A 468 4.40 26.32 15.38
N SER A 469 5.27 27.17 14.81
CA SER A 469 5.35 27.33 13.35
C SER A 469 5.62 26.03 12.60
N VAL A 470 6.57 25.22 13.08
CA VAL A 470 6.94 23.95 12.45
C VAL A 470 5.78 22.95 12.55
N GLU A 471 5.21 22.74 13.75
CA GLU A 471 4.09 21.82 13.98
C GLU A 471 2.82 22.23 13.23
N HIS A 472 2.40 23.50 13.27
CA HIS A 472 1.24 23.97 12.53
C HIS A 472 1.44 23.75 11.02
N THR A 473 2.63 24.06 10.50
CA THR A 473 2.95 23.83 9.08
C THR A 473 2.91 22.34 8.74
N ALA A 474 3.41 21.46 9.61
CA ALA A 474 3.40 20.02 9.40
C ALA A 474 1.98 19.43 9.42
N ARG A 475 1.17 19.76 10.44
CA ARG A 475 -0.21 19.29 10.54
C ARG A 475 -1.05 19.72 9.34
N THR A 476 -1.02 21.02 9.02
CA THR A 476 -1.76 21.54 7.87
C THR A 476 -1.22 20.97 6.56
N GLY A 477 0.09 20.73 6.45
CA GLY A 477 0.70 20.10 5.28
C GLY A 477 0.21 18.67 5.09
N ALA A 478 0.17 17.87 6.15
CA ALA A 478 -0.38 16.52 6.14
C ALA A 478 -1.86 16.49 5.75
N ASP A 479 -2.68 17.39 6.31
CA ASP A 479 -4.10 17.52 5.97
C ASP A 479 -4.32 17.94 4.51
N LYS A 480 -3.42 18.76 3.97
CA LYS A 480 -3.40 19.15 2.55
C LYS A 480 -2.87 18.05 1.63
N GLY A 481 -2.45 16.92 2.18
CA GLY A 481 -1.92 15.78 1.43
C GLY A 481 -0.48 15.99 0.96
N TYR A 482 0.39 16.65 1.74
CA TYR A 482 1.84 16.64 1.52
C TYR A 482 2.51 15.60 2.42
N PHE A 483 3.59 14.98 1.94
CA PHE A 483 4.38 14.08 2.78
C PHE A 483 5.37 14.90 3.61
N MET A 484 5.15 14.92 4.93
CA MET A 484 5.95 15.76 5.83
C MET A 484 7.14 14.99 6.39
N ILE A 485 8.33 15.57 6.29
CA ILE A 485 9.56 15.11 6.93
C ILE A 485 10.03 16.19 7.89
N VAL A 486 10.29 15.85 9.14
CA VAL A 486 10.77 16.77 10.17
C VAL A 486 12.10 16.25 10.71
N PRO A 487 13.25 16.79 10.24
CA PRO A 487 14.52 16.57 10.92
C PRO A 487 14.51 17.35 12.23
N GLU A 488 14.38 16.64 13.36
CA GLU A 488 14.19 17.23 14.69
C GLU A 488 15.35 18.15 15.08
N ASP A 489 16.58 17.78 14.70
CA ASP A 489 17.81 18.54 14.96
C ASP A 489 17.99 19.74 14.01
N CYS A 490 17.10 19.90 13.03
CA CYS A 490 16.90 21.10 12.24
C CYS A 490 15.72 21.96 12.74
N CYS A 491 15.20 21.67 13.94
CA CYS A 491 14.11 22.42 14.56
C CYS A 491 14.51 22.93 15.95
N SER A 492 14.04 24.12 16.34
CA SER A 492 14.24 24.64 17.70
C SER A 492 13.01 25.37 18.23
N THR A 493 12.98 25.63 19.53
CA THR A 493 11.93 26.38 20.26
C THR A 493 12.50 26.86 21.59
N MET A 494 11.69 27.19 22.59
CA MET A 494 12.09 27.73 23.89
C MET A 494 13.05 26.83 24.70
N ASN A 495 12.79 25.53 24.76
CA ASN A 495 13.62 24.55 25.46
C ASN A 495 13.33 23.11 24.98
N ALA A 496 14.06 22.14 25.53
CA ALA A 496 13.94 20.73 25.18
C ALA A 496 12.56 20.14 25.52
N ASP A 497 11.90 20.56 26.61
CA ASP A 497 10.60 20.00 27.00
C ASP A 497 9.51 20.36 25.99
N TRP A 498 9.42 21.63 25.59
CA TRP A 498 8.49 22.09 24.55
C TRP A 498 8.78 21.45 23.20
N HIS A 499 10.06 21.26 22.87
CA HIS A 499 10.48 20.57 21.64
C HIS A 499 10.03 19.11 21.64
N ASN A 500 10.38 18.38 22.69
CA ASN A 500 10.08 16.95 22.84
C ASN A 500 8.58 16.67 22.92
N ALA A 501 7.80 17.57 23.54
CA ALA A 501 6.35 17.45 23.57
C ALA A 501 5.74 17.45 22.16
N SER A 502 6.25 18.28 21.26
CA SER A 502 5.84 18.30 19.86
C SER A 502 6.36 17.08 19.09
N ILE A 503 7.67 16.84 19.19
CA ILE A 503 8.39 15.79 18.45
C ILE A 503 7.93 14.38 18.80
N ASN A 504 7.76 14.06 20.08
CA ASN A 504 7.49 12.69 20.53
C ASN A 504 6.02 12.29 20.46
N PHE A 505 5.10 13.25 20.33
CA PHE A 505 3.66 12.98 20.37
C PHE A 505 2.92 13.52 19.17
N ALA A 506 2.89 14.85 19.02
CA ALA A 506 2.14 15.51 17.98
C ALA A 506 2.64 15.16 16.57
N MET A 507 3.95 15.30 16.36
CA MET A 507 4.58 15.18 15.05
C MET A 507 4.64 13.73 14.54
N GLN A 508 4.75 12.73 15.42
CA GLN A 508 4.80 11.31 15.05
C GLN A 508 3.56 10.85 14.27
N ASN A 509 2.42 11.51 14.44
CA ASN A 509 1.17 11.16 13.77
C ASN A 509 1.02 11.80 12.38
N VAL A 510 1.78 12.85 12.08
CA VAL A 510 1.56 13.69 10.89
C VAL A 510 2.81 13.84 10.01
N ALA A 511 3.98 13.41 10.49
CA ALA A 511 5.24 13.51 9.76
C ALA A 511 6.18 12.34 10.08
N VAL A 512 7.11 12.08 9.17
CA VAL A 512 8.31 11.28 9.49
C VAL A 512 9.25 12.17 10.28
N VAL A 513 9.38 11.90 11.58
CA VAL A 513 10.37 12.55 12.41
C VAL A 513 11.69 11.79 12.33
N THR A 514 12.77 12.51 12.04
CA THR A 514 14.09 11.93 11.81
C THR A 514 15.18 12.94 12.14
N ARG A 515 16.41 12.71 11.66
CA ARG A 515 17.56 13.61 11.84
C ARG A 515 18.11 14.09 10.50
N ALA A 516 18.77 15.24 10.49
CA ALA A 516 19.36 15.86 9.30
C ALA A 516 20.25 14.89 8.51
N ASP A 517 21.06 14.09 9.22
CA ASP A 517 21.94 13.09 8.59
C ASP A 517 21.19 12.01 7.82
N ALA A 518 20.04 11.57 8.34
CA ALA A 518 19.21 10.59 7.66
C ALA A 518 18.57 11.20 6.41
N VAL A 519 18.13 12.47 6.48
CA VAL A 519 17.62 13.19 5.31
C VAL A 519 18.69 13.39 4.24
N ILE A 520 19.92 13.77 4.65
CA ILE A 520 21.05 13.93 3.74
C ILE A 520 21.39 12.63 3.02
N ARG A 521 21.48 11.51 3.76
CA ARG A 521 21.68 10.18 3.14
C ARG A 521 20.54 9.80 2.22
N ALA A 522 19.31 10.10 2.61
CA ALA A 522 18.12 9.75 1.83
C ALA A 522 18.03 10.49 0.49
N LEU A 523 18.59 11.70 0.40
CA LEU A 523 18.65 12.47 -0.84
C LEU A 523 19.73 11.95 -1.83
N GLY A 524 20.46 10.88 -1.46
CA GLY A 524 21.42 10.14 -2.29
C GLY A 524 22.79 10.76 -2.38
#